data_AF-A0A4S0WBQ4-F1
#
_entry.id   AF-A0A4S0WBQ4-F1
#
_cell.length_a   1.000
_cell.length_b   1.000
_cell.length_c   1.000
_cell.angle_alpha   90.00
_cell.angle_beta   90.00
_cell.angle_gamma   90.00
#
_symmetry.space_group_name_H-M   'P 1'
#
loop_
_entity.id
_entity.type
_entity.pdbx_description
1 polymer ?
#
loop_
_entity_poly.entity_id
_entity_poly.type
_entity_poly.pdbx_seq_one_letter_code
_entity_poly.pdbx_strand_id
1 'polypeptide(L)'
;MGWALSFDDNWKRDVGYGVPATCDHPDCDAKIDRGLSYVCGGEPFGGEHGCGLHFCGKHLWHRQPRGEDRVYQNCKRCLTYRKPYSPKPDHAEWIEWKKTDPSWADWRAENPEFGAAA
;
A
#
# COMPACT_ATOMS: atom_id res chain seq x y z
N MET A 1 -8.80 16.55 -5.11
CA MET A 1 -9.05 15.17 -5.56
C MET A 1 -8.26 14.26 -4.64
N GLY A 2 -8.91 13.56 -3.70
CA GLY A 2 -8.23 12.68 -2.74
C GLY A 2 -8.14 11.25 -3.27
N TRP A 3 -6.98 10.62 -3.15
CA TRP A 3 -6.78 9.20 -3.50
C TRP A 3 -7.24 8.32 -2.34
N ALA A 4 -8.55 8.32 -2.08
CA ALA A 4 -9.14 7.70 -0.88
C ALA A 4 -9.10 6.17 -0.93
N LEU A 5 -9.45 5.57 -2.08
CA LEU A 5 -9.46 4.14 -2.32
C LEU A 5 -9.19 3.84 -3.81
N SER A 6 -8.36 2.86 -4.09
CA SER A 6 -8.06 2.29 -5.41
C SER A 6 -7.54 0.87 -5.24
N PHE A 7 -7.48 0.09 -6.32
CA PHE A 7 -6.93 -1.26 -6.31
C PHE A 7 -5.57 -1.29 -7.01
N ASP A 8 -4.56 -1.87 -6.37
CA ASP A 8 -3.23 -2.08 -6.94
C ASP A 8 -3.16 -3.46 -7.59
N ASP A 9 -3.09 -3.50 -8.92
CA ASP A 9 -3.02 -4.72 -9.69
C ASP A 9 -1.69 -5.47 -9.58
N ASN A 10 -0.61 -4.80 -9.19
CA ASN A 10 0.71 -5.43 -9.04
C ASN A 10 0.79 -6.23 -7.74
N TRP A 11 0.23 -5.69 -6.66
CA TRP A 11 0.22 -6.31 -5.34
C TRP A 11 -1.10 -6.96 -4.96
N LYS A 12 -2.11 -6.87 -5.83
CA LYS A 12 -3.47 -7.41 -5.65
C LYS A 12 -4.09 -7.01 -4.31
N ARG A 13 -4.03 -5.72 -4.00
CA ARG A 13 -4.52 -5.17 -2.72
C ARG A 13 -5.08 -3.77 -2.86
N ASP A 14 -5.96 -3.42 -1.93
CA ASP A 14 -6.51 -2.07 -1.83
C ASP A 14 -5.44 -1.07 -1.38
N VAL A 15 -5.46 0.13 -1.96
CA VAL A 15 -4.54 1.24 -1.68
C VAL A 15 -5.30 2.56 -1.59
N GLY A 16 -4.73 3.54 -0.91
CA GLY A 16 -5.34 4.86 -0.68
C GLY A 16 -5.27 5.32 0.77
N TYR A 17 -5.56 6.60 1.00
CA TYR A 17 -5.52 7.23 2.32
C TYR A 17 -6.56 6.64 3.30
N GLY A 18 -7.61 6.01 2.80
CA GLY A 18 -8.64 5.34 3.61
C GLY A 18 -8.33 3.88 3.94
N VAL A 19 -7.18 3.35 3.49
CA VAL A 19 -6.85 1.93 3.64
C VAL A 19 -5.80 1.77 4.75
N PRO A 20 -6.19 1.44 6.00
CA PRO A 20 -5.24 1.21 7.08
C PRO A 20 -4.37 0.00 6.76
N ALA A 21 -3.10 0.11 7.08
CA ALA A 21 -2.10 -0.91 6.81
C ALA A 21 -1.00 -0.92 7.87
N THR A 22 -0.19 -1.98 7.81
CA THR A 22 1.05 -2.07 8.56
C THR A 22 2.20 -1.82 7.60
N CYS A 23 3.27 -1.16 8.08
CA CYS A 23 4.49 -0.97 7.29
C CYS A 23 4.98 -2.29 6.67
N ASP A 24 5.23 -2.31 5.36
CA ASP A 24 5.68 -3.49 4.61
C ASP A 24 7.16 -3.87 4.90
N HIS A 25 7.82 -3.20 5.85
CA HIS A 25 9.13 -3.62 6.32
C HIS A 25 8.96 -4.85 7.23
N PRO A 26 9.70 -5.96 7.03
CA PRO A 26 9.49 -7.22 7.76
C PRO A 26 9.49 -7.01 9.27
N ASP A 27 10.46 -6.25 9.77
CA ASP A 27 10.67 -6.03 11.21
C ASP A 27 9.93 -4.81 11.78
N CYS A 28 8.88 -4.30 11.12
CA CYS A 28 8.18 -3.09 11.55
C CYS A 28 6.66 -3.24 11.59
N ASP A 29 6.06 -3.00 12.75
CA ASP A 29 4.61 -3.06 12.93
C ASP A 29 3.97 -1.68 13.11
N ALA A 30 4.61 -0.65 12.55
CA ALA A 30 4.05 0.69 12.54
C ALA A 30 2.76 0.73 11.73
N LYS A 31 1.68 1.22 12.34
CA LYS A 31 0.41 1.50 11.67
C LYS A 31 0.56 2.70 10.75
N ILE A 32 0.07 2.56 9.53
CA ILE A 32 0.08 3.56 8.45
C ILE A 32 -1.22 3.45 7.66
N ASP A 33 -1.37 4.25 6.61
CA ASP A 33 -2.31 3.99 5.52
C ASP A 33 -1.54 3.64 4.23
N ARG A 34 -2.24 3.12 3.22
CA ARG A 34 -1.67 2.87 1.89
C ARG A 34 -1.79 4.07 0.95
N GLY A 35 -1.69 5.27 1.50
CA GLY A 35 -1.69 6.52 0.75
C GLY A 35 -0.32 6.89 0.20
N LEU A 36 -0.29 7.98 -0.59
CA LEU A 36 0.93 8.43 -1.26
C LEU A 36 2.03 8.88 -0.31
N SER A 37 1.71 9.25 0.94
CA SER A 37 2.71 9.60 1.94
C SER A 37 3.57 8.41 2.38
N TYR A 38 3.10 7.19 2.14
CA TYR A 38 3.79 5.96 2.57
C TYR A 38 4.25 5.09 1.39
N VAL A 39 3.82 5.38 0.16
CA VAL A 39 4.17 4.56 -1.02
C VAL A 39 5.64 4.71 -1.42
N CYS A 40 6.37 3.61 -1.54
CA CYS A 40 7.68 3.60 -2.16
C CYS A 40 7.54 3.90 -3.67
N GLY A 41 8.06 5.05 -4.08
CA GLY A 41 7.94 5.65 -5.41
C GLY A 41 7.40 7.08 -5.35
N GLY A 42 6.63 7.43 -4.31
CA GLY A 42 6.00 8.75 -4.21
C GLY A 42 4.91 9.02 -5.26
N GLU A 43 4.44 7.97 -5.92
CA GLU A 43 3.44 7.97 -6.99
C GLU A 43 2.50 6.78 -6.80
N PRO A 44 1.26 6.85 -7.33
CA PRO A 44 0.35 5.70 -7.33
C PRO A 44 1.05 4.46 -7.87
N PHE A 45 0.89 3.34 -7.18
CA PHE A 45 1.47 2.03 -7.55
C PHE A 45 3.01 1.98 -7.59
N GLY A 46 3.68 3.03 -7.11
CA GLY A 46 5.15 3.12 -7.03
C GLY A 46 5.83 3.78 -8.22
N GLY A 47 5.10 4.19 -9.26
CA GLY A 47 5.68 4.86 -10.43
C GLY A 47 6.84 4.08 -11.06
N GLU A 48 7.81 4.80 -11.62
CA GLU A 48 8.97 4.19 -12.29
C GLU A 48 10.12 3.85 -11.33
N HIS A 49 10.22 4.56 -10.21
CA HIS A 49 11.37 4.45 -9.29
C HIS A 49 11.08 3.66 -8.02
N GLY A 50 9.83 3.31 -7.77
CA GLY A 50 9.38 2.62 -6.56
C GLY A 50 8.97 1.19 -6.79
N CYS A 51 8.66 0.49 -5.70
CA CYS A 51 8.09 -0.86 -5.77
C CYS A 51 6.58 -0.89 -5.51
N GLY A 52 5.94 0.23 -5.18
CA GLY A 52 4.50 0.28 -4.86
C GLY A 52 4.12 -0.26 -3.48
N LEU A 53 5.09 -0.72 -2.68
CA LEU A 53 4.87 -1.09 -1.29
C LEU A 53 4.82 0.13 -0.37
N HIS A 54 4.21 -0.02 0.82
CA HIS A 54 3.95 1.08 1.75
C HIS A 54 4.79 0.96 3.01
N PHE A 55 5.51 2.03 3.35
CA PHE A 55 6.47 2.05 4.44
C PHE A 55 6.26 3.28 5.31
N CYS A 56 6.42 3.13 6.63
CA CYS A 56 6.43 4.28 7.53
C CYS A 56 7.63 5.20 7.26
N GLY A 57 7.59 6.44 7.75
CA GLY A 57 8.66 7.42 7.51
C GLY A 57 10.06 7.00 7.98
N LYS A 58 10.18 5.99 8.86
CA LYS A 58 11.48 5.41 9.27
C LYS A 58 12.10 4.49 8.21
N HIS A 59 11.27 3.95 7.31
CA HIS A 59 11.64 3.00 6.26
C HIS A 59 11.48 3.58 4.85
N LEU A 60 11.29 4.90 4.76
CA LEU A 60 11.35 5.69 3.54
C LEU A 60 12.55 6.63 3.57
N TRP A 61 13.23 6.71 2.43
CA TRP A 61 14.36 7.60 2.20
C TRP A 61 14.13 8.38 0.92
N HIS A 62 14.66 9.59 0.85
CA HIS A 62 14.53 10.42 -0.33
C HIS A 62 15.73 10.22 -1.26
N ARG A 63 15.45 9.97 -2.55
CA ARG A 63 16.47 9.83 -3.59
C ARG A 63 16.09 10.66 -4.80
N GLN A 64 17.06 11.41 -5.31
CA GLN A 64 16.99 12.06 -6.61
C GLN A 64 17.77 11.22 -7.65
N PRO A 65 17.10 10.62 -8.65
CA PRO A 65 17.78 10.00 -9.79
C PRO A 65 18.66 11.02 -10.52
N ARG A 66 19.80 10.55 -11.06
CA ARG A 66 20.69 11.41 -11.84
C ARG A 66 20.00 11.81 -13.15
N GLY A 67 19.91 13.11 -13.41
CA GLY A 67 19.27 13.64 -14.62
C GLY A 67 17.79 13.95 -14.46
N GLU A 68 17.24 13.83 -13.25
CA GLU A 68 15.87 14.22 -12.94
C GLU A 68 15.82 15.30 -11.85
N ASP A 69 14.88 16.23 -11.98
CA ASP A 69 14.69 17.31 -11.00
C ASP A 69 13.84 16.87 -9.80
N ARG A 70 13.16 15.72 -9.91
CA ARG A 70 12.25 15.22 -8.89
C ARG A 70 12.96 14.31 -7.87
N VAL A 71 12.57 14.47 -6.61
CA VAL A 71 12.97 13.59 -5.51
C VAL A 71 11.85 12.59 -5.27
N TYR A 72 12.21 11.30 -5.20
CA TYR A 72 11.29 10.20 -4.93
C TYR A 72 11.56 9.61 -3.56
N GLN A 73 10.52 9.14 -2.90
CA GLN A 73 10.64 8.42 -1.63
C GLN A 73 10.76 6.91 -1.91
N ASN A 74 11.79 6.27 -1.40
CA ASN A 74 12.13 4.90 -1.70
C ASN A 74 12.39 4.11 -0.43
N CYS A 75 12.04 2.81 -0.44
CA CYS A 75 12.49 1.89 0.59
C CYS A 75 13.96 1.50 0.38
N LYS A 76 14.58 0.93 1.42
CA LYS A 76 16.01 0.52 1.40
C LYS A 76 16.34 -0.41 0.23
N ARG A 77 15.41 -1.29 -0.16
CA ARG A 77 15.64 -2.23 -1.26
C ARG A 77 15.63 -1.54 -2.62
N CYS A 78 14.69 -0.63 -2.88
CA CYS A 78 14.69 0.16 -4.11
C CYS A 78 15.93 1.06 -4.21
N LEU A 79 16.38 1.66 -3.10
CA LEU A 79 17.63 2.43 -3.07
C LEU A 79 18.87 1.61 -3.44
N THR A 80 18.84 0.30 -3.17
CA THR A 80 19.97 -0.62 -3.37
C THR A 80 19.73 -1.58 -4.54
N TYR A 81 18.72 -1.31 -5.38
CA TYR A 81 18.36 -2.13 -6.54
C TYR A 81 18.14 -3.61 -6.21
N ARG A 82 17.55 -3.89 -5.04
CA ARG A 82 17.18 -5.23 -4.58
C ARG A 82 15.70 -5.49 -4.82
N LYS A 83 15.34 -6.78 -4.98
CA LYS A 83 13.94 -7.22 -5.10
C LYS A 83 13.09 -6.68 -3.94
N PRO A 84 11.85 -6.22 -4.17
CA PRO A 84 10.98 -5.71 -3.11
C PRO A 84 10.81 -6.68 -1.93
N TYR A 85 10.36 -6.16 -0.78
CA TYR A 85 9.93 -7.00 0.33
C TYR A 85 8.67 -7.79 -0.05
N SER A 86 8.33 -8.80 0.74
CA SER A 86 7.00 -9.41 0.65
C SER A 86 5.98 -8.46 1.27
N PRO A 87 4.84 -8.19 0.60
CA PRO A 87 3.80 -7.35 1.17
C PRO A 87 3.27 -7.98 2.46
N LYS A 88 3.02 -7.16 3.47
CA LYS A 88 2.30 -7.61 4.67
C LYS A 88 0.82 -7.77 4.35
N PRO A 89 0.11 -8.66 5.09
CA PRO A 89 -1.33 -8.83 4.93
C PRO A 89 -2.08 -7.51 5.20
N ASP A 90 -3.33 -7.46 4.74
CA ASP A 90 -4.25 -6.37 5.06
C ASP A 90 -4.41 -6.20 6.58
N HIS A 91 -4.57 -4.95 7.02
CA HIS A 91 -4.80 -4.67 8.43
C HIS A 91 -6.17 -5.25 8.84
N ALA A 92 -6.27 -5.78 10.06
CA ALA A 92 -7.48 -6.45 10.54
C ALA A 92 -8.72 -5.55 10.44
N GLU A 93 -8.59 -4.27 10.79
CA GLU A 93 -9.66 -3.27 10.66
C GLU A 93 -10.18 -3.13 9.22
N TRP A 94 -9.27 -3.17 8.24
CA TRP A 94 -9.67 -3.12 6.83
C TRP A 94 -10.45 -4.36 6.41
N ILE A 95 -9.99 -5.53 6.85
CA ILE A 95 -10.64 -6.81 6.57
C ILE A 95 -12.04 -6.84 7.20
N GLU A 96 -12.17 -6.40 8.46
CA GLU A 96 -13.46 -6.34 9.16
C GLU A 96 -14.42 -5.33 8.52
N TRP A 97 -13.91 -4.19 8.08
CA TRP A 97 -14.71 -3.19 7.37
C TRP A 97 -15.28 -3.74 6.06
N LYS A 98 -14.45 -4.38 5.22
CA LYS A 98 -14.90 -5.03 3.97
C LYS A 98 -15.94 -6.13 4.21
N LYS A 99 -15.92 -6.77 5.38
CA LYS A 99 -16.88 -7.83 5.74
C LYS A 99 -18.22 -7.30 6.22
N THR A 100 -18.22 -6.19 6.94
CA THR A 100 -19.41 -5.72 7.68
C THR A 100 -20.10 -4.52 7.04
N ASP A 101 -19.35 -3.67 6.34
CA ASP A 101 -19.90 -2.41 5.85
C ASP A 101 -20.82 -2.60 4.63
N PRO A 102 -21.99 -1.95 4.58
CA PRO A 102 -22.90 -2.04 3.43
C PRO A 102 -22.27 -1.58 2.10
N SER A 103 -21.30 -0.67 2.12
CA SER A 103 -20.62 -0.19 0.89
C SER A 103 -19.84 -1.27 0.15
N TRP A 104 -19.54 -2.39 0.82
CA TRP A 104 -18.84 -3.55 0.24
C TRP A 104 -19.77 -4.73 -0.06
N ALA A 105 -21.09 -4.53 -0.06
CA ALA A 105 -22.05 -5.60 -0.33
C ALA A 105 -21.86 -6.26 -1.70
N ASP A 106 -21.65 -5.46 -2.74
CA ASP A 106 -21.43 -5.97 -4.11
C ASP A 106 -20.13 -6.78 -4.19
N TRP A 107 -19.04 -6.26 -3.62
CA TRP A 107 -17.77 -6.97 -3.57
C TRP A 107 -17.88 -8.32 -2.84
N ARG A 108 -18.65 -8.40 -1.74
CA ARG A 108 -18.89 -9.67 -1.04
C ARG A 108 -19.75 -10.64 -1.84
N ALA A 109 -20.69 -10.14 -2.64
CA ALA A 109 -21.48 -10.98 -3.54
C ALA A 109 -20.61 -11.62 -4.63
N GLU A 110 -19.57 -10.90 -5.09
CA GLU A 110 -18.58 -11.39 -6.06
C GLU A 110 -17.49 -12.27 -5.43
N ASN A 111 -17.26 -12.17 -4.12
CA ASN A 111 -16.22 -12.91 -3.38
C ASN A 111 -16.83 -13.68 -2.18
N PRO A 112 -17.58 -14.77 -2.44
CA PRO A 112 -18.41 -15.44 -1.44
C PRO A 112 -17.61 -16.08 -0.30
N GLU A 113 -16.34 -16.43 -0.48
CA GLU A 113 -15.49 -16.92 0.61
C GLU A 113 -15.18 -15.88 1.70
N PHE A 114 -15.39 -14.60 1.43
CA PHE A 114 -15.21 -13.50 2.38
C PHE A 114 -16.52 -12.95 2.95
N GLY A 115 -17.66 -13.31 2.35
CA GLY A 115 -18.97 -13.00 2.89
C GLY A 115 -19.25 -13.81 4.16
N ALA A 116 -19.88 -13.19 5.16
CA ALA A 116 -20.46 -13.97 6.25
C ALA A 116 -21.47 -14.94 5.62
N ALA A 117 -21.31 -16.24 5.87
CA ALA A 117 -22.40 -17.18 5.69
C ALA A 117 -23.60 -16.62 6.46
N ALA A 118 -24.74 -16.53 5.75
CA ALA A 118 -25.99 -15.95 6.23
C ALA A 118 -26.41 -16.45 7.61
#